data_AF-A0A978TXF8-F1
#
_entry.id   AF-A0A978TXF8-F1
#
_cell.length_a   1.000
_cell.length_b   1.000
_cell.length_c   1.000
_cell.angle_alpha   90.00
_cell.angle_beta   90.00
_cell.angle_gamma   90.00
#
_symmetry.space_group_name_H-M   'P 1'
#
loop_
_entity.id
_entity.type
_entity.pdbx_description
1 polymer ?
#
loop_
_entity_poly.entity_id
_entity_poly.type
_entity_poly.pdbx_seq_one_letter_code
_entity_poly.pdbx_strand_id
1 'polypeptide(L)'
;MDLLESFKPTSVVLNRYLVKRLEERDLTVHEYQCHFTQTPQQGDEQRAISRICYKLGVTAVRLGSRIITKEEVNPARMRSDDWNLVKIGPRTLDCGNTYEIKALETFERKVLEQRLKDSYTEIERASEGGLIWWIKGENGLEKCGDGWEVHRGRRIDVVIDSDGNLYL
;
A
#
# COMPACT_ATOMS: atom_id res chain seq x y z
N MET A 1 -3.82 -21.72 -41.48
CA MET A 1 -3.43 -22.71 -40.46
C MET A 1 -3.25 -21.94 -39.17
N ASP A 2 -4.23 -22.07 -38.28
CA ASP A 2 -4.34 -21.26 -37.09
C ASP A 2 -3.41 -21.84 -36.01
N LEU A 3 -2.29 -21.16 -35.74
CA LEU A 3 -1.29 -21.58 -34.74
C LEU A 3 -1.88 -21.70 -33.31
N LEU A 4 -3.08 -21.15 -33.10
CA LEU A 4 -3.79 -21.14 -31.82
C LEU A 4 -4.55 -22.44 -31.51
N GLU A 5 -4.82 -23.31 -32.48
CA GLU A 5 -5.58 -24.57 -32.27
C GLU A 5 -4.77 -25.68 -31.59
N SER A 6 -3.46 -25.49 -31.39
CA SER A 6 -2.55 -26.51 -30.83
C SER A 6 -2.26 -26.39 -29.33
N PHE A 7 -2.78 -25.37 -28.65
CA PHE A 7 -2.50 -25.18 -27.22
C PHE A 7 -3.41 -26.06 -26.35
N LYS A 8 -2.80 -27.08 -25.73
CA LYS A 8 -3.47 -27.83 -24.66
C LYS A 8 -3.45 -27.01 -23.38
N PRO A 9 -4.61 -26.70 -22.76
CA PRO A 9 -4.64 -25.99 -21.49
C PRO A 9 -3.89 -26.79 -20.42
N THR A 10 -3.06 -26.10 -19.65
CA THR A 10 -2.27 -26.68 -18.55
C THR A 10 -2.46 -25.84 -17.30
N SER A 11 -2.58 -26.50 -16.15
CA SER A 11 -2.66 -25.83 -14.85
C SER A 11 -1.28 -25.34 -14.42
N VAL A 12 -1.22 -24.12 -13.91
CA VAL A 12 0.01 -23.51 -13.37
C VAL A 12 -0.25 -23.04 -11.94
N VAL A 13 0.79 -23.14 -11.11
CA VAL A 13 0.78 -22.57 -9.76
C VAL A 13 1.47 -21.22 -9.83
N LEU A 14 0.77 -20.18 -9.41
CA LEU A 14 1.32 -18.83 -9.32
C LEU A 14 2.03 -18.67 -7.96
N ASN A 15 3.03 -17.79 -7.92
CA ASN A 15 3.59 -17.29 -6.67
C ASN A 15 2.65 -16.20 -6.08
N ARG A 16 1.39 -16.56 -5.86
CA ARG A 16 0.33 -15.73 -5.28
C ARG A 16 -0.49 -16.57 -4.32
N TYR A 17 -0.59 -16.14 -3.09
CA TYR A 17 -1.23 -16.91 -2.03
C TYR A 17 -2.44 -16.15 -1.49
N LEU A 18 -3.61 -16.79 -1.55
CA LEU A 18 -4.84 -16.23 -1.00
C LEU A 18 -4.68 -16.04 0.51
N VAL A 19 -4.76 -14.80 0.98
CA VAL A 19 -4.68 -14.43 2.40
C VAL A 19 -6.06 -14.45 3.03
N LYS A 20 -7.00 -13.71 2.42
CA LYS A 20 -8.40 -13.62 2.87
C LYS A 20 -9.28 -13.04 1.77
N ARG A 21 -10.60 -13.21 1.93
CA ARG A 21 -11.60 -12.41 1.24
C ARG A 21 -11.90 -11.16 2.09
N LEU A 22 -11.93 -9.99 1.47
CA LEU A 22 -12.23 -8.72 2.11
C LEU A 22 -13.71 -8.69 2.51
N GLU A 23 -13.95 -8.29 3.74
CA GLU A 23 -15.29 -8.07 4.28
C GLU A 23 -15.63 -6.58 4.30
N GLU A 24 -16.88 -6.23 4.60
CA GLU A 24 -17.33 -4.82 4.65
C GLU A 24 -16.40 -3.95 5.52
N ARG A 25 -15.98 -4.44 6.70
CA ARG A 25 -15.02 -3.76 7.58
C ARG A 25 -13.67 -3.46 6.92
N ASP A 26 -13.22 -4.31 6.01
CA ASP A 26 -11.97 -4.13 5.26
C ASP A 26 -12.15 -3.16 4.10
N LEU A 27 -13.39 -2.86 3.70
CA LEU A 27 -13.71 -1.93 2.62
C LEU A 27 -14.15 -0.57 3.15
N THR A 28 -14.65 -0.50 4.40
CA THR A 28 -15.01 0.75 5.05
C THR A 28 -13.76 1.59 5.36
N VAL A 29 -13.85 2.88 5.05
CA VAL A 29 -12.84 3.90 5.31
C VAL A 29 -13.50 5.19 5.78
N HIS A 30 -12.74 6.04 6.47
CA HIS A 30 -13.13 7.42 6.74
C HIS A 30 -12.58 8.34 5.65
N GLU A 31 -13.44 9.13 5.04
CA GLU A 31 -13.09 10.02 3.94
C GLU A 31 -12.99 11.48 4.39
N TYR A 32 -11.95 12.17 3.89
CA TYR A 32 -11.62 13.54 4.23
C TYR A 32 -11.32 14.36 2.98
N GLN A 33 -11.86 15.58 2.94
CA GLN A 33 -11.47 16.61 1.98
C GLN A 33 -10.34 17.44 2.56
N CYS A 34 -9.27 17.62 1.80
CA CYS A 34 -8.18 18.53 2.14
C CYS A 34 -8.42 19.91 1.54
N HIS A 35 -8.24 20.96 2.32
CA HIS A 35 -8.08 22.32 1.81
C HIS A 35 -6.73 22.87 2.25
N PHE A 36 -6.04 23.50 1.31
CA PHE A 36 -4.78 24.17 1.56
C PHE A 36 -5.04 25.65 1.79
N THR A 37 -4.36 26.24 2.77
CA THR A 37 -4.40 27.69 2.99
C THR A 37 -3.79 28.43 1.79
N GLN A 38 -2.76 27.86 1.19
CA GLN A 38 -2.18 28.29 -0.09
C GLN A 38 -2.20 27.13 -1.07
N THR A 39 -2.74 27.35 -2.27
CA THR A 39 -2.78 26.33 -3.32
C THR A 39 -1.36 25.82 -3.62
N PRO A 40 -1.12 24.50 -3.59
CA PRO A 40 0.17 23.94 -3.99
C PRO A 40 0.56 24.37 -5.41
N GLN A 41 1.86 24.36 -5.70
CA GLN A 41 2.34 24.58 -7.07
C GLN A 41 1.72 23.55 -8.02
N GLN A 42 1.44 23.99 -9.25
CA GLN A 42 0.88 23.12 -10.27
C GLN A 42 1.81 21.92 -10.52
N GLY A 43 1.25 20.71 -10.41
CA GLY A 43 2.00 19.45 -10.53
C GLY A 43 2.49 18.87 -9.19
N ASP A 44 2.47 19.64 -8.10
CA ASP A 44 2.88 19.21 -6.76
C ASP A 44 1.71 18.81 -5.86
N GLU A 45 0.47 18.88 -6.33
CA GLU A 45 -0.74 18.66 -5.52
C GLU A 45 -0.75 17.25 -4.92
N GLN A 46 -0.38 16.23 -5.72
CA GLN A 46 -0.32 14.85 -5.25
C GLN A 46 0.75 14.65 -4.18
N ARG A 47 1.89 15.32 -4.32
CA ARG A 47 2.99 15.27 -3.35
C ARG A 47 2.59 15.98 -2.06
N ALA A 48 1.92 17.12 -2.15
CA ALA A 48 1.40 17.86 -1.00
C ALA A 48 0.40 17.01 -0.20
N ILE A 49 -0.58 16.38 -0.85
CA ILE A 49 -1.54 15.48 -0.19
C ILE A 49 -0.81 14.28 0.43
N SER A 50 0.12 13.66 -0.29
CA SER A 50 0.87 12.50 0.22
C SER A 50 1.68 12.85 1.47
N ARG A 51 2.25 14.06 1.54
CA ARG A 51 2.93 14.56 2.76
C ARG A 51 1.97 14.70 3.93
N ILE A 52 0.74 15.14 3.70
CA ILE A 52 -0.29 15.23 4.76
C ILE A 52 -0.58 13.84 5.32
N CYS A 53 -0.74 12.81 4.49
CA CYS A 53 -0.99 11.44 4.94
C CYS A 53 0.04 10.95 5.99
N TYR A 54 1.30 11.37 5.90
CA TYR A 54 2.34 11.01 6.88
C TYR A 54 2.22 11.76 8.22
N LYS A 55 1.56 12.93 8.25
CA LYS A 55 1.39 13.77 9.45
C LYS A 55 0.18 13.39 10.31
N LEU A 56 -0.78 12.64 9.78
CA LEU A 56 -2.02 12.28 10.49
C LEU A 56 -1.80 11.27 11.60
N GLY A 57 -0.72 10.50 11.52
CA GLY A 57 -0.32 9.44 12.47
C GLY A 57 -1.38 8.35 12.67
N VAL A 58 -2.18 8.14 11.63
CA VAL A 58 -2.96 6.93 11.34
C VAL A 58 -2.54 6.45 9.95
N THR A 59 -2.92 5.23 9.57
CA THR A 59 -2.67 4.79 8.20
C THR A 59 -3.58 5.59 7.26
N ALA A 60 -2.98 6.45 6.44
CA ALA A 60 -3.70 7.32 5.50
C ALA A 60 -3.25 7.10 4.06
N VAL A 61 -4.19 7.11 3.13
CA VAL A 61 -3.96 6.91 1.70
C VAL A 61 -4.67 8.00 0.92
N ARG A 62 -4.05 8.44 -0.18
CA ARG A 62 -4.67 9.39 -1.11
C ARG A 62 -5.60 8.63 -2.06
N LEU A 63 -6.82 9.13 -2.23
CA LEU A 63 -7.76 8.68 -3.26
C LEU A 63 -8.19 9.89 -4.10
N GLY A 64 -7.56 10.05 -5.27
CA GLY A 64 -7.73 11.26 -6.08
C GLY A 64 -7.21 12.51 -5.36
N SER A 65 -8.10 13.47 -5.11
CA SER A 65 -7.87 14.70 -4.31
C SER A 65 -8.26 14.56 -2.83
N ARG A 66 -8.78 13.40 -2.43
CA ARG A 66 -9.23 13.11 -1.07
C ARG A 66 -8.21 12.29 -0.32
N ILE A 67 -8.33 12.28 1.01
CA ILE A 67 -7.59 11.39 1.90
C ILE A 67 -8.59 10.41 2.51
N ILE A 68 -8.22 9.14 2.55
CA ILE A 68 -8.96 8.09 3.22
C ILE A 68 -8.10 7.44 4.31
N THR A 69 -8.73 7.02 5.39
CA THR A 69 -8.06 6.35 6.53
C THR A 69 -8.87 5.16 7.02
N LYS A 70 -8.20 4.21 7.71
CA LYS A 70 -8.89 3.09 8.36
C LYS A 70 -9.44 3.46 9.73
N GLU A 71 -8.70 4.26 10.48
CA GLU A 71 -9.14 4.83 11.75
C GLU A 71 -9.48 6.31 11.61
N GLU A 72 -10.33 6.84 12.49
CA GLU A 72 -10.59 8.27 12.51
C GLU A 72 -9.33 9.07 12.86
N VAL A 73 -9.08 10.12 12.07
CA VAL A 73 -7.99 11.07 12.35
C VAL A 73 -8.33 11.86 13.61
N ASN A 74 -7.38 11.93 14.55
CA ASN A 74 -7.52 12.78 15.74
C ASN A 74 -7.75 14.25 15.32
N PRO A 75 -8.78 14.95 15.84
CA PRO A 75 -9.09 16.34 15.50
C PRO A 75 -7.90 17.31 15.63
N ALA A 76 -7.01 17.09 16.61
CA ALA A 76 -5.81 17.90 16.81
C ALA A 76 -4.79 17.78 15.66
N ARG A 77 -4.86 16.69 14.88
CA ARG A 77 -4.04 16.42 13.69
C ARG A 77 -4.77 16.67 12.39
N MET A 78 -6.02 17.14 12.43
CA MET A 78 -6.78 17.50 11.22
C MET A 78 -6.45 18.88 10.69
N ARG A 79 -5.61 19.65 11.40
CA ARG A 79 -5.23 21.01 11.01
C ARG A 79 -3.76 21.27 11.26
N SER A 80 -3.17 22.06 10.38
CA SER A 80 -1.85 22.70 10.50
C SER A 80 -1.99 24.15 10.05
N ASP A 81 -0.92 24.92 10.10
CA ASP A 81 -0.90 26.29 9.56
C ASP A 81 -1.19 26.32 8.04
N ASP A 82 -0.74 25.28 7.31
CA ASP A 82 -0.80 25.25 5.84
C ASP A 82 -2.02 24.51 5.26
N TRP A 83 -2.76 23.75 6.07
CA TRP A 83 -3.86 22.90 5.59
C TRP A 83 -4.86 22.53 6.68
N ASN A 84 -6.07 22.18 6.26
CA ASN A 84 -7.10 21.57 7.12
C ASN A 84 -7.81 20.42 6.40
N LEU A 85 -8.24 19.45 7.19
CA LEU A 85 -9.09 18.35 6.75
C LEU A 85 -10.52 18.57 7.24
N VAL A 86 -11.47 18.33 6.33
CA VAL A 86 -12.90 18.28 6.63
C VAL A 86 -13.36 16.85 6.46
N LYS A 87 -13.92 16.25 7.52
CA LYS A 87 -14.46 14.89 7.46
C LYS A 87 -15.71 14.90 6.58
N ILE A 88 -15.73 14.03 5.57
CA ILE A 88 -16.90 13.80 4.72
C ILE A 88 -17.80 12.75 5.38
N GLY A 89 -17.21 11.63 5.81
CA GLY A 89 -17.95 10.55 6.45
C GLY A 89 -17.33 9.18 6.20
N PRO A 90 -17.94 8.10 6.71
CA PRO A 90 -17.58 6.75 6.33
C PRO A 90 -17.99 6.47 4.89
N ARG A 91 -17.20 5.66 4.20
CA ARG A 91 -17.44 5.22 2.82
C ARG A 91 -16.97 3.78 2.65
N THR A 92 -17.71 2.99 1.91
CA THR A 92 -17.29 1.65 1.48
C THR A 92 -16.64 1.73 0.11
N LEU A 93 -15.44 1.16 -0.02
CA LEU A 93 -14.70 1.10 -1.28
C LEU A 93 -15.19 -0.07 -2.15
N ASP A 94 -15.12 0.11 -3.46
CA ASP A 94 -15.55 -0.84 -4.49
C ASP A 94 -14.34 -1.55 -5.13
N CYS A 95 -14.30 -2.89 -5.00
CA CYS A 95 -13.30 -3.73 -5.65
C CYS A 95 -13.48 -3.80 -7.18
N GLY A 96 -14.57 -3.29 -7.75
CA GLY A 96 -14.71 -3.07 -9.19
C GLY A 96 -13.94 -1.84 -9.69
N ASN A 97 -13.50 -0.94 -8.80
CA ASN A 97 -12.82 0.30 -9.16
C ASN A 97 -11.30 0.18 -8.96
N THR A 98 -10.54 0.23 -10.06
CA THR A 98 -9.06 0.11 -10.05
C THR A 98 -8.36 1.14 -9.15
N TYR A 99 -8.88 2.36 -9.00
CA TYR A 99 -8.27 3.36 -8.12
C TYR A 99 -8.49 3.04 -6.64
N GLU A 100 -9.64 2.44 -6.31
CA GLU A 100 -10.00 2.06 -4.95
C GLU A 100 -9.28 0.77 -4.55
N ILE A 101 -9.16 -0.20 -5.47
CA ILE A 101 -8.27 -1.36 -5.32
C ILE A 101 -6.85 -0.92 -4.98
N LYS A 102 -6.26 -0.02 -5.77
CA LYS A 102 -4.90 0.48 -5.51
C LYS A 102 -4.78 1.18 -4.16
N ALA A 103 -5.83 1.86 -3.72
CA ALA A 103 -5.85 2.48 -2.40
C ALA A 103 -5.90 1.44 -1.27
N LEU A 104 -6.72 0.38 -1.43
CA LEU A 104 -6.78 -0.78 -0.53
C LEU A 104 -5.43 -1.52 -0.47
N GLU A 105 -4.82 -1.81 -1.62
CA GLU A 105 -3.48 -2.42 -1.69
C GLU A 105 -2.43 -1.54 -1.00
N THR A 106 -2.56 -0.21 -1.09
CA THR A 106 -1.67 0.71 -0.36
C THR A 106 -1.87 0.63 1.14
N PHE A 107 -3.11 0.48 1.63
CA PHE A 107 -3.36 0.22 3.05
C PHE A 107 -2.71 -1.09 3.49
N GLU A 108 -3.01 -2.18 2.80
CA GLU A 108 -2.50 -3.51 3.14
C GLU A 108 -0.97 -3.55 3.08
N ARG A 109 -0.35 -2.88 2.10
CA ARG A 109 1.11 -2.78 2.01
C ARG A 109 1.71 -2.02 3.19
N LYS A 110 1.07 -0.93 3.65
CA LYS A 110 1.52 -0.20 4.85
C LYS A 110 1.38 -1.03 6.12
N VAL A 111 0.29 -1.79 6.25
CA VAL A 111 0.08 -2.71 7.37
C VAL A 111 1.12 -3.82 7.36
N LEU A 112 1.37 -4.41 6.20
CA LEU A 112 2.39 -5.45 6.00
C LEU A 112 3.80 -4.91 6.33
N GLU A 113 4.14 -3.72 5.82
CA GLU A 113 5.40 -3.03 6.14
C GLU A 113 5.57 -2.87 7.65
N GLN A 114 4.52 -2.46 8.36
CA GLN A 114 4.59 -2.29 9.81
C GLN A 114 4.70 -3.62 10.57
N ARG A 115 4.05 -4.68 10.10
CA ARG A 115 4.08 -6.01 10.73
C ARG A 115 5.41 -6.73 10.54
N LEU A 116 6.05 -6.51 9.40
CA LEU A 116 7.34 -7.12 9.07
C LEU A 116 8.52 -6.39 9.71
N LYS A 117 8.34 -5.15 10.20
CA LYS A 117 9.39 -4.43 10.92
C LYS A 117 9.65 -5.12 12.26
N ASP A 118 10.77 -5.82 12.36
CA ASP A 118 11.32 -6.33 13.61
C ASP A 118 12.82 -6.00 13.73
N SER A 119 13.46 -6.45 14.81
CA SER A 119 14.89 -6.21 15.06
C SER A 119 15.83 -6.95 14.09
N TYR A 120 15.35 -7.95 13.37
CA TYR A 120 16.15 -8.88 12.56
C TYR A 120 15.93 -8.71 11.07
N THR A 121 15.14 -7.73 10.65
CA THR A 121 14.75 -7.57 9.25
C THR A 121 14.93 -6.13 8.78
N GLU A 122 15.13 -5.98 7.48
CA GLU A 122 15.11 -4.70 6.79
C GLU A 122 13.98 -4.69 5.76
N ILE A 123 13.32 -3.55 5.62
CA ILE A 123 12.28 -3.39 4.62
C ILE A 123 12.56 -2.13 3.82
N GLU A 124 12.60 -2.31 2.51
CA GLU A 124 12.67 -1.23 1.54
C GLU A 124 11.45 -1.26 0.65
N ARG A 125 11.02 -0.09 0.17
CA ARG A 125 9.95 -0.02 -0.83
C ARG A 125 10.57 -0.21 -2.21
N ALA A 126 10.08 -1.19 -2.96
CA ALA A 126 10.49 -1.38 -4.34
C ALA A 126 9.95 -0.24 -5.22
N SER A 127 10.74 0.18 -6.22
CA SER A 127 10.39 1.28 -7.12
C SER A 127 9.10 1.05 -7.92
N GLU A 128 8.82 -0.21 -8.22
CA GLU A 128 7.70 -0.70 -9.02
C GLU A 128 6.47 -1.08 -8.18
N GLY A 129 6.52 -0.89 -6.86
CA GLY A 129 5.52 -1.38 -5.92
C GLY A 129 5.94 -2.69 -5.23
N GLY A 130 5.39 -2.89 -4.04
CA GLY A 130 5.78 -3.98 -3.14
C GLY A 130 6.87 -3.57 -2.14
N LEU A 131 7.34 -4.58 -1.41
CA LEU A 131 8.33 -4.47 -0.36
C LEU A 131 9.47 -5.45 -0.64
N ILE A 132 10.70 -4.98 -0.49
CA ILE A 132 11.89 -5.82 -0.43
C ILE A 132 12.16 -6.08 1.04
N TRP A 133 12.03 -7.34 1.44
CA TRP A 133 12.18 -7.78 2.83
C TRP A 133 13.46 -8.59 2.96
N TRP A 134 14.42 -8.08 3.73
CA TRP A 134 15.72 -8.69 3.98
C TRP A 134 15.81 -9.23 5.40
N ILE A 135 16.57 -10.31 5.59
CA ILE A 135 16.99 -10.77 6.91
C ILE A 135 18.35 -10.12 7.20
N LYS A 136 18.49 -9.49 8.38
CA LYS A 136 19.71 -8.78 8.79
C LYS A 136 20.72 -9.69 9.49
N GLY A 137 21.96 -9.23 9.50
CA GLY A 137 23.05 -9.81 10.28
C GLY A 137 23.46 -11.20 9.80
N GLU A 138 24.13 -11.96 10.66
CA GLU A 138 24.64 -13.29 10.32
C GLU A 138 23.52 -14.27 9.90
N ASN A 139 22.31 -14.09 10.44
CA ASN A 139 21.15 -14.91 10.06
C ASN A 139 20.74 -14.69 8.60
N GLY A 140 21.01 -13.52 8.03
CA GLY A 140 20.71 -13.19 6.65
C GLY A 140 21.82 -13.52 5.67
N LEU A 141 23.07 -13.57 6.14
CA LEU A 141 24.26 -13.67 5.29
C LEU A 141 24.31 -15.01 4.53
N GLU A 142 24.29 -14.95 3.20
CA GLU A 142 24.56 -16.12 2.34
C GLU A 142 26.03 -16.18 1.94
N LYS A 143 26.60 -15.03 1.57
CA LYS A 143 27.98 -14.89 1.10
C LYS A 143 28.54 -13.53 1.47
N CYS A 144 29.84 -13.46 1.72
CA CYS A 144 30.57 -12.22 1.90
C CYS A 144 31.90 -12.27 1.17
N GLY A 145 32.46 -11.10 0.90
CA GLY A 145 33.82 -10.91 0.44
C GLY A 145 34.32 -9.53 0.85
N ASP A 146 35.50 -9.15 0.37
CA ASP A 146 36.10 -7.86 0.72
C ASP A 146 35.23 -6.70 0.22
N GLY A 147 34.53 -6.05 1.17
CA GLY A 147 33.68 -4.89 0.92
C GLY A 147 32.25 -5.19 0.45
N TRP A 148 31.80 -6.45 0.44
CA TRP A 148 30.43 -6.80 0.05
C TRP A 148 29.84 -7.97 0.84
N GLU A 149 28.52 -7.94 0.99
CA GLU A 149 27.71 -8.99 1.62
C GLU A 149 26.48 -9.27 0.75
N VAL A 150 26.08 -10.53 0.66
CA VAL A 150 24.83 -10.97 0.04
C VAL A 150 23.95 -11.53 1.13
N HIS A 151 22.79 -10.88 1.32
CA HIS A 151 21.81 -11.25 2.32
C HIS A 151 20.56 -11.87 1.70
N ARG A 152 19.95 -12.80 2.42
CA ARG A 152 18.66 -13.41 2.07
C ARG A 152 17.54 -12.37 2.14
N GLY A 153 16.70 -12.39 1.13
CA GLY A 153 15.49 -11.60 1.12
C GLY A 153 14.42 -12.14 0.18
N ARG A 154 13.27 -11.48 0.21
CA ARG A 154 12.14 -11.73 -0.68
C ARG A 154 11.55 -10.40 -1.13
N ARG A 155 11.19 -10.33 -2.40
CA ARG A 155 10.23 -9.34 -2.86
C ARG A 155 8.83 -9.89 -2.57
N ILE A 156 8.04 -9.12 -1.84
CA ILE A 156 6.65 -9.43 -1.53
C ILE A 156 5.78 -8.26 -1.94
N ASP A 157 4.55 -8.54 -2.34
CA ASP A 157 3.58 -7.49 -2.64
C ASP A 157 2.20 -7.94 -2.21
N VAL A 158 1.23 -7.03 -2.24
CA VAL A 158 -0.17 -7.34 -2.00
C VAL A 158 -0.98 -6.94 -3.21
N VAL A 159 -1.89 -7.82 -3.61
CA VAL A 159 -2.78 -7.58 -4.75
C VAL A 159 -4.20 -7.94 -4.34
N ILE A 160 -5.17 -7.12 -4.77
CA ILE A 160 -6.59 -7.39 -4.56
C ILE A 160 -7.26 -7.59 -5.92
N ASP A 161 -7.99 -8.69 -6.09
CA ASP A 161 -8.78 -8.92 -7.29
C ASP A 161 -10.16 -8.23 -7.22
N SER A 162 -10.89 -8.24 -8.33
CA SER A 162 -12.21 -7.61 -8.44
C SER A 162 -13.28 -8.26 -7.56
N ASP A 163 -13.06 -9.52 -7.14
CA ASP A 163 -13.96 -10.26 -6.26
C ASP A 163 -13.69 -9.98 -4.78
N GLY A 164 -12.71 -9.12 -4.49
CA GLY A 164 -12.30 -8.73 -3.16
C GLY A 164 -11.42 -9.77 -2.47
N ASN A 165 -10.69 -10.61 -3.20
CA ASN A 165 -9.71 -11.51 -2.61
C ASN A 165 -8.35 -10.80 -2.50
N LEU A 166 -7.76 -10.84 -1.31
CA LEU A 166 -6.43 -10.34 -1.02
C LEU A 166 -5.41 -11.47 -1.18
N TYR A 167 -4.38 -11.23 -1.99
CA TYR A 167 -3.25 -12.12 -2.20
C TYR A 167 -1.95 -11.47 -1.75
N LEU A 168 -1.01 -12.31 -1.29
CA LEU A 168 0.41 -12.03 -1.13
C LEU A 168 1.20 -12.61 -2.31
#